data_AF-A0A2S9D072-F1
#
_entry.id   AF-A0A2S9D072-F1
#
_cell.length_a   1.000
_cell.length_b   1.000
_cell.length_c   1.000
_cell.angle_alpha   90.00
_cell.angle_beta   90.00
_cell.angle_gamma   90.00
#
_symmetry.space_group_name_H-M   'P 1'
#
loop_
_entity.id
_entity.type
_entity.pdbx_description
1 polymer ?
#
loop_
_entity_poly.entity_id
_entity_poly.type
_entity_poly.pdbx_seq_one_letter_code
_entity_poly.pdbx_strand_id
1 'polypeptide(L)'
;MNINNLILIFLILILIIILLIILNIKGLVENVNESIKKNWTFIGVLLGISFIFISLFSPYFLTNILSGKELNPNEIGDTIGGTMGPFVGIAGVIFTFLAFYMQKLANDEIKNQFIIQKFESQFYEMLKLHKENVNEVKYIEENDKTFTGRRAFEELYSELKHIYKHIERLSRDNLDNNSILKKSYLIFFFGIRSKQNQLNCQYKNGLDIEGTITADDNIYLFFTQNKPMNISYCSGHSNYLAHIYRHLYLTVKFVADEDEKIISYKEKRKYLRILRAQLSNFEQALLFYNWKAGFGEKWEQNDKSKVNNFFTDYRMIHNLNNEMLFDNTILEDVEEFKRSLKKESGKENDPLFEFQD
;
A
#
# COMPACT_ATOMS: atom_id res chain seq x y z
N MET A 1 -9.70 -43.26 59.40
CA MET A 1 -9.14 -43.04 58.04
C MET A 1 -7.79 -42.36 58.25
N ASN A 2 -6.68 -42.97 57.86
CA ASN A 2 -5.35 -42.41 58.09
C ASN A 2 -5.23 -41.02 57.43
N ILE A 3 -4.58 -40.07 58.09
CA ILE A 3 -4.29 -38.72 57.53
C ILE A 3 -3.66 -38.83 56.13
N ASN A 4 -2.82 -39.83 55.92
CA ASN A 4 -2.23 -40.15 54.61
C ASN A 4 -3.26 -40.44 53.51
N ASN A 5 -4.35 -41.15 53.83
CA ASN A 5 -5.42 -41.41 52.87
C ASN A 5 -6.20 -40.14 52.55
N LEU A 6 -6.36 -39.22 53.52
CA LEU A 6 -7.07 -37.96 53.30
C LEU A 6 -6.29 -37.02 52.37
N ILE A 7 -4.96 -36.93 52.57
CA ILE A 7 -4.07 -36.10 51.74
C ILE A 7 -3.95 -36.70 50.33
N LEU A 8 -3.85 -38.03 50.21
CA LEU A 8 -3.83 -38.71 48.90
C LEU A 8 -5.12 -38.46 48.11
N ILE A 9 -6.28 -38.54 48.78
CA ILE A 9 -7.57 -38.24 48.15
C ILE A 9 -7.65 -36.77 47.73
N PHE A 10 -7.11 -35.85 48.53
CA PHE A 10 -7.09 -34.43 48.20
C PHE A 10 -6.21 -34.13 46.97
N LEU A 11 -5.04 -34.75 46.85
CA LEU A 11 -4.17 -34.64 45.67
C LEU A 11 -4.82 -35.25 44.42
N ILE A 12 -5.47 -36.41 44.55
CA ILE A 12 -6.23 -37.02 43.45
C ILE A 12 -7.39 -36.11 43.03
N LEU A 13 -8.09 -35.48 43.98
CA LEU A 13 -9.15 -34.53 43.67
C LEU A 13 -8.63 -33.32 42.91
N ILE A 14 -7.49 -32.75 43.32
CA ILE A 14 -6.84 -31.64 42.60
C ILE A 14 -6.46 -32.07 41.19
N LEU A 15 -5.90 -33.26 41.03
CA LEU A 15 -5.51 -33.78 39.71
C LEU A 15 -6.73 -33.98 38.81
N ILE A 16 -7.84 -34.48 39.37
CA ILE A 16 -9.12 -34.65 38.67
C ILE A 16 -9.72 -33.29 38.30
N ILE A 17 -9.65 -32.30 39.18
CA ILE A 17 -10.13 -30.93 38.89
C ILE A 17 -9.30 -30.32 37.76
N ILE A 18 -7.98 -30.48 37.79
CA ILE A 18 -7.10 -30.03 36.71
C ILE A 18 -7.45 -30.76 35.40
N LEU A 19 -7.69 -32.07 35.44
CA LEU A 19 -8.08 -32.87 34.27
C LEU A 19 -9.45 -32.43 33.71
N LEU A 20 -10.42 -32.15 34.57
CA LEU A 20 -11.74 -31.66 34.19
C LEU A 20 -11.69 -30.26 33.58
N ILE A 21 -10.83 -29.38 34.11
CA ILE A 21 -10.56 -28.06 33.52
C ILE A 21 -9.96 -28.22 32.13
N ILE A 22 -8.98 -29.12 31.95
CA ILE A 22 -8.37 -29.41 30.64
C ILE A 22 -9.41 -29.95 29.64
N LEU A 23 -10.30 -30.86 30.08
CA LEU A 23 -11.33 -31.45 29.22
C LEU A 23 -12.41 -30.44 28.84
N ASN A 24 -12.83 -29.58 29.77
CA ASN A 24 -13.84 -28.55 29.50
C ASN A 24 -13.32 -27.48 28.52
N ILE A 25 -12.03 -27.14 28.61
CA ILE A 25 -11.38 -26.23 27.66
C ILE A 25 -11.31 -26.85 26.26
N LYS A 26 -11.14 -28.19 26.15
CA LYS A 26 -11.11 -28.90 24.86
C LYS A 26 -12.44 -28.78 24.09
N GLY A 27 -13.58 -28.64 24.76
CA GLY A 27 -14.89 -28.40 24.13
C GLY A 27 -15.07 -26.97 23.61
N LEU A 28 -14.32 -26.00 24.12
CA LEU A 28 -14.30 -24.61 23.65
C LEU A 28 -13.33 -24.38 22.47
N VAL A 29 -12.44 -25.35 22.20
CA VAL A 29 -11.39 -25.29 21.16
C VAL A 29 -11.92 -25.42 19.73
N GLU A 30 -13.17 -25.88 19.54
CA GLU A 30 -13.77 -25.96 18.20
C GLU A 30 -14.12 -24.58 17.60
N ASN A 31 -14.05 -23.50 18.37
CA ASN A 31 -14.27 -22.15 17.87
C ASN A 31 -13.06 -21.23 18.13
N VAL A 32 -12.49 -20.75 17.02
CA VAL A 32 -11.59 -19.58 16.88
C VAL A 32 -10.10 -19.81 17.18
N ASN A 33 -9.28 -19.65 16.14
CA ASN A 33 -7.84 -19.90 16.05
C ASN A 33 -6.98 -19.07 17.04
N GLU A 34 -7.43 -17.88 17.46
CA GLU A 34 -6.77 -17.08 18.51
C GLU A 34 -7.07 -17.60 19.93
N SER A 35 -8.27 -18.13 20.15
CA SER A 35 -8.66 -18.78 21.42
C SER A 35 -7.77 -20.00 21.69
N ILE A 36 -7.39 -20.71 20.63
CA ILE A 36 -6.53 -21.90 20.71
C ILE A 36 -5.16 -21.55 21.30
N LYS A 37 -4.46 -20.53 20.79
CA LYS A 37 -3.11 -20.15 21.30
C LYS A 37 -3.14 -19.74 22.77
N LYS A 38 -4.19 -19.00 23.18
CA LYS A 38 -4.41 -18.55 24.55
C LYS A 38 -4.70 -19.72 25.51
N ASN A 39 -5.34 -20.77 25.03
CA ASN A 39 -5.67 -21.95 25.85
C ASN A 39 -4.43 -22.80 26.15
N TRP A 40 -3.52 -23.00 25.19
CA TRP A 40 -2.30 -23.78 25.42
C TRP A 40 -1.33 -23.13 26.40
N THR A 41 -1.19 -21.81 26.36
CA THR A 41 -0.33 -21.07 27.30
C THR A 41 -0.92 -21.12 28.71
N PHE A 42 -2.24 -21.01 28.85
CA PHE A 42 -2.94 -21.17 30.12
C PHE A 42 -2.78 -22.57 30.73
N ILE A 43 -2.92 -23.62 29.90
CA ILE A 43 -2.71 -25.02 30.32
C ILE A 43 -1.27 -25.23 30.79
N GLY A 44 -0.28 -24.70 30.04
CA GLY A 44 1.12 -24.79 30.43
C GLY A 44 1.41 -24.12 31.78
N VAL A 45 0.81 -22.95 32.04
CA VAL A 45 0.94 -22.25 33.33
C VAL A 45 0.33 -23.06 34.47
N LEU A 46 -0.87 -23.62 34.28
CA LEU A 46 -1.51 -24.49 35.27
C LEU A 46 -0.67 -25.74 35.56
N LEU A 47 -0.10 -26.35 34.54
CA LEU A 47 0.80 -27.50 34.70
C LEU A 47 2.05 -27.13 35.51
N GLY A 48 2.71 -26.01 35.17
CA GLY A 48 3.87 -25.52 35.92
C GLY A 48 3.55 -25.25 37.40
N ILE A 49 2.40 -24.61 37.67
CA ILE A 49 1.92 -24.35 39.04
C ILE A 49 1.62 -25.67 39.77
N SER A 50 1.01 -26.64 39.08
CA SER A 50 0.74 -27.96 39.65
C SER A 50 2.04 -28.67 40.05
N PHE A 51 3.09 -28.60 39.24
CA PHE A 51 4.40 -29.16 39.61
C PHE A 51 5.05 -28.46 40.81
N ILE A 52 4.91 -27.14 40.92
CA ILE A 52 5.33 -26.41 42.13
C ILE A 52 4.52 -26.86 43.34
N PHE A 53 3.21 -27.05 43.18
CA PHE A 53 2.35 -27.50 44.27
C PHE A 53 2.73 -28.93 44.70
N ILE A 54 2.95 -29.85 43.76
CA ILE A 54 3.40 -31.22 44.02
C ILE A 54 4.76 -31.22 44.73
N SER A 55 5.69 -30.33 44.37
CA SER A 55 6.98 -30.25 45.03
C SER A 55 6.85 -29.96 46.53
N LEU A 56 5.90 -29.11 46.95
CA LEU A 56 5.69 -28.81 48.37
C LEU A 56 5.27 -30.04 49.20
N PHE A 57 4.59 -31.02 48.59
CA PHE A 57 4.13 -32.24 49.26
C PHE A 57 5.05 -33.44 49.03
N SER A 58 6.00 -33.36 48.09
CA SER A 58 6.85 -34.50 47.72
C SER A 58 7.69 -35.06 48.87
N PRO A 59 8.28 -34.25 49.79
CA PRO A 59 9.06 -34.79 50.90
C PRO A 59 8.19 -35.64 51.83
N TYR A 60 6.95 -35.22 52.09
CA TYR A 60 6.05 -35.98 52.97
C TYR A 60 5.67 -37.34 52.40
N PHE A 61 5.33 -37.41 51.11
CA PHE A 61 4.92 -38.65 50.46
C PHE A 61 6.08 -39.61 50.25
N LEU A 62 7.20 -39.12 49.71
CA LEU A 62 8.31 -39.99 49.33
C LEU A 62 9.09 -40.50 50.55
N THR A 63 9.09 -39.75 51.66
CA THR A 63 9.78 -40.16 52.90
C THR A 63 8.93 -41.13 53.73
N ASN A 64 7.61 -40.89 53.85
CA ASN A 64 6.70 -41.81 54.57
C ASN A 64 6.57 -43.19 53.91
N ILE A 65 6.78 -43.28 52.59
CA ILE A 65 6.77 -44.57 51.86
C ILE A 65 8.03 -45.40 52.17
N LEU A 66 9.12 -44.78 52.65
CA LEU A 66 10.43 -45.41 52.74
C LEU A 66 11.04 -45.51 54.15
N SER A 67 10.52 -44.84 55.19
CA SER A 67 11.14 -44.99 56.51
C SER A 67 10.23 -44.74 57.71
N GLY A 68 10.19 -45.71 58.62
CA GLY A 68 9.66 -45.59 59.98
C GLY A 68 10.74 -45.17 61.00
N LYS A 69 11.66 -44.27 60.61
CA LYS A 69 12.78 -43.79 61.45
C LYS A 69 12.79 -42.27 61.56
N GLU A 70 13.14 -41.78 62.75
CA GLU A 70 13.42 -40.36 62.99
C GLU A 70 14.67 -39.93 62.19
N LEU A 71 14.57 -38.80 61.46
CA LEU A 71 15.62 -38.26 60.60
C LEU A 71 16.39 -37.14 61.29
N ASN A 72 17.70 -37.08 61.08
CA ASN A 72 18.56 -36.00 61.56
C ASN A 72 18.36 -34.71 60.74
N PRO A 73 18.67 -33.51 61.29
CA PRO A 73 18.49 -32.23 60.59
C PRO A 73 19.16 -32.15 59.20
N ASN A 74 20.34 -32.75 59.03
CA ASN A 74 21.04 -32.79 57.74
C ASN A 74 20.30 -33.68 56.72
N GLU A 75 19.76 -34.82 57.16
CA GLU A 75 19.01 -35.76 56.32
C GLU A 75 17.66 -35.17 55.89
N ILE A 76 17.06 -34.30 56.71
CA ILE A 76 15.85 -33.55 56.37
C ILE A 76 16.14 -32.58 55.22
N GLY A 77 17.27 -31.86 55.26
CA GLY A 77 17.69 -30.96 54.19
C GLY A 77 17.90 -31.69 52.86
N ASP A 78 18.62 -32.81 52.89
CA ASP A 78 18.89 -33.63 51.70
C ASP A 78 17.60 -34.23 51.10
N THR A 79 16.66 -34.64 51.95
CA THR A 79 15.37 -35.19 51.52
C THR A 79 14.50 -34.12 50.86
N ILE A 80 14.43 -32.92 51.44
CA ILE A 80 13.71 -31.79 50.86
C ILE A 80 14.33 -31.41 49.51
N GLY A 81 15.65 -31.21 49.44
CA GLY A 81 16.33 -30.86 48.19
C GLY A 81 16.20 -31.94 47.12
N GLY A 82 16.43 -33.20 47.48
CA GLY A 82 16.40 -34.34 46.56
C GLY A 82 15.02 -34.69 46.02
N THR A 83 13.96 -34.46 46.80
CA THR A 83 12.58 -34.76 46.36
C THR A 83 11.90 -33.57 45.69
N MET A 84 12.12 -32.33 46.18
CA MET A 84 11.50 -31.13 45.59
C MET A 84 12.18 -30.69 44.30
N GLY A 85 13.52 -30.82 44.24
CA GLY A 85 14.35 -30.34 43.15
C GLY A 85 13.88 -30.78 41.76
N PRO A 86 13.59 -32.08 41.51
CA PRO A 86 13.10 -32.55 40.21
C PRO A 86 11.79 -31.89 39.76
N PHE A 87 10.81 -31.73 40.65
CA PHE A 87 9.52 -31.11 40.32
C PHE A 87 9.67 -29.60 40.05
N VAL A 88 10.49 -28.91 40.86
CA VAL A 88 10.83 -27.50 40.63
C VAL A 88 11.58 -27.34 39.30
N GLY A 89 12.49 -28.25 38.97
CA GLY A 89 13.21 -28.28 37.70
C GLY A 89 12.27 -28.43 36.50
N ILE A 90 11.32 -29.36 36.56
CA ILE A 90 10.30 -29.55 35.51
C ILE A 90 9.44 -28.30 35.37
N ALA A 91 8.97 -27.71 36.48
CA ALA A 91 8.22 -26.45 36.45
C ALA A 91 9.05 -25.33 35.80
N GLY A 92 10.34 -25.24 36.14
CA GLY A 92 11.28 -24.30 35.53
C GLY A 92 11.38 -24.46 34.02
N VAL A 93 11.58 -25.70 33.52
CA VAL A 93 11.62 -25.99 32.08
C VAL A 93 10.31 -25.60 31.39
N ILE A 94 9.15 -25.90 32.00
CA ILE A 94 7.83 -25.52 31.47
C ILE A 94 7.71 -24.00 31.37
N PHE A 95 8.02 -23.25 32.44
CA PHE A 95 7.92 -21.79 32.42
C PHE A 95 8.91 -21.15 31.46
N THR A 96 10.15 -21.63 31.39
CA THR A 96 11.15 -21.16 30.43
C THR A 96 10.68 -21.40 28.99
N PHE A 97 10.14 -22.60 28.68
CA PHE A 97 9.58 -22.87 27.37
C PHE A 97 8.40 -21.94 27.04
N LEU A 98 7.47 -21.74 27.97
CA LEU A 98 6.34 -20.84 27.80
C LEU A 98 6.78 -19.39 27.57
N ALA A 99 7.79 -18.92 28.31
CA ALA A 99 8.35 -17.59 28.13
C ALA A 99 8.91 -17.42 26.71
N PHE A 100 9.71 -18.38 26.23
CA PHE A 100 10.23 -18.35 24.86
C PHE A 100 9.13 -18.46 23.80
N TYR A 101 8.10 -19.26 24.04
CA TYR A 101 6.97 -19.39 23.12
C TYR A 101 6.16 -18.08 23.02
N MET A 102 5.86 -17.44 24.15
CA MET A 102 5.20 -16.13 24.17
C MET A 102 6.05 -15.05 23.51
N GLN A 103 7.37 -15.07 23.73
CA GLN A 103 8.29 -14.15 23.06
C GLN A 103 8.29 -14.36 21.55
N LYS A 104 8.25 -15.61 21.06
CA LYS A 104 8.14 -15.90 19.63
C LYS A 104 6.85 -15.34 19.02
N LEU A 105 5.71 -15.54 19.69
CA LEU A 105 4.42 -15.00 19.24
C LEU A 105 4.46 -13.47 19.15
N ALA A 106 4.97 -12.80 20.19
CA ALA A 106 5.13 -11.36 20.19
C ALA A 106 6.08 -10.90 19.06
N ASN A 107 7.16 -11.63 18.80
CA ASN A 107 8.10 -11.32 17.71
C ASN A 107 7.44 -11.46 16.32
N ASP A 108 6.56 -12.44 16.12
CA ASP A 108 5.82 -12.60 14.86
C ASP A 108 4.86 -11.40 14.63
N GLU A 109 4.17 -10.93 15.67
CA GLU A 109 3.33 -9.74 15.61
C GLU A 109 4.15 -8.46 15.34
N ILE A 110 5.27 -8.29 16.05
CA ILE A 110 6.22 -7.18 15.84
C ILE A 110 6.73 -7.18 14.41
N LYS A 111 7.06 -8.36 13.85
CA LYS A 111 7.51 -8.48 12.46
C LYS A 111 6.45 -8.01 11.48
N ASN A 112 5.19 -8.39 11.67
CA ASN A 112 4.09 -7.95 10.83
C ASN A 112 3.87 -6.44 10.93
N GLN A 113 3.89 -5.89 12.16
CA GLN A 113 3.81 -4.44 12.38
C GLN A 113 4.98 -3.70 11.73
N PHE A 114 6.19 -4.24 11.80
CA PHE A 114 7.38 -3.66 11.18
C PHE A 114 7.26 -3.60 9.65
N ILE A 115 6.69 -4.63 9.01
CA ILE A 115 6.45 -4.63 7.57
C ILE A 115 5.49 -3.49 7.19
N ILE A 116 4.38 -3.34 7.94
CA ILE A 116 3.40 -2.26 7.70
C ILE A 116 4.04 -0.89 7.93
N GLN A 117 4.78 -0.70 9.02
CA GLN A 117 5.48 0.55 9.31
C GLN A 117 6.51 0.91 8.23
N LYS A 118 7.25 -0.08 7.72
CA LYS A 118 8.19 0.13 6.61
C LYS A 118 7.46 0.57 5.34
N PHE A 119 6.34 -0.09 5.02
CA PHE A 119 5.50 0.29 3.90
C PHE A 119 4.98 1.74 4.05
N GLU A 120 4.42 2.08 5.21
CA GLU A 120 3.89 3.42 5.49
C GLU A 120 4.98 4.49 5.42
N SER A 121 6.15 4.24 6.02
CA SER A 121 7.28 5.15 5.97
C SER A 121 7.72 5.41 4.53
N GLN A 122 7.83 4.37 3.70
CA GLN A 122 8.16 4.52 2.28
C GLN A 122 7.07 5.27 1.52
N PHE A 123 5.79 4.96 1.75
CA PHE A 123 4.66 5.65 1.13
C PHE A 123 4.67 7.15 1.46
N TYR A 124 4.83 7.53 2.73
CA TYR A 124 4.82 8.94 3.14
C TYR A 124 6.05 9.69 2.64
N GLU A 125 7.20 9.05 2.49
CA GLU A 125 8.37 9.66 1.85
C GLU A 125 8.11 9.91 0.36
N MET A 126 7.53 8.94 -0.36
CA MET A 126 7.11 9.15 -1.75
C MET A 126 6.06 10.27 -1.86
N LEU A 127 5.12 10.36 -0.92
CA LEU A 127 4.13 11.43 -0.89
C LEU A 127 4.81 12.81 -0.72
N LYS A 128 5.80 12.90 0.17
CA LYS A 128 6.58 14.11 0.40
C LYS A 128 7.39 14.50 -0.85
N LEU A 129 8.11 13.56 -1.45
CA LEU A 129 8.86 13.77 -2.69
C LEU A 129 7.95 14.21 -3.83
N HIS A 130 6.73 13.67 -3.93
CA HIS A 130 5.76 14.13 -4.91
C HIS A 130 5.39 15.62 -4.70
N LYS A 131 5.15 16.05 -3.46
CA LYS A 131 4.87 17.46 -3.17
C LYS A 131 6.06 18.37 -3.47
N GLU A 132 7.28 17.91 -3.21
CA GLU A 132 8.50 18.62 -3.57
C GLU A 132 8.61 18.77 -5.10
N ASN A 133 8.44 17.68 -5.86
CA ASN A 133 8.43 17.71 -7.32
C ASN A 133 7.38 18.66 -7.89
N VAL A 134 6.17 18.69 -7.29
CA VAL A 134 5.10 19.63 -7.68
C VAL A 134 5.52 21.07 -7.42
N ASN A 135 6.10 21.35 -6.25
CA ASN A 135 6.55 22.70 -5.89
C ASN A 135 7.71 23.23 -6.76
N GLU A 136 8.53 22.33 -7.29
CA GLU A 136 9.63 22.66 -8.19
C GLU A 136 9.19 22.96 -9.63
N VAL A 137 7.95 22.64 -10.01
CA VAL A 137 7.41 22.99 -11.32
C VAL A 137 7.37 24.49 -11.46
N LYS A 138 7.93 24.96 -12.58
CA LYS A 138 7.95 26.36 -12.97
C LYS A 138 7.32 26.52 -14.33
N TYR A 139 6.48 27.53 -14.45
CA TYR A 139 5.95 28.02 -15.70
C TYR A 139 6.39 29.48 -15.86
N ILE A 140 7.06 29.79 -16.96
CA ILE A 140 7.64 31.11 -17.22
C ILE A 140 6.86 31.77 -18.36
N GLU A 141 6.19 32.87 -18.06
CA GLU A 141 5.51 33.70 -19.03
C GLU A 141 6.50 34.69 -19.68
N GLU A 142 6.17 35.25 -20.84
CA GLU A 142 7.03 36.17 -21.60
C GLU A 142 7.38 37.47 -20.86
N ASN A 143 6.56 37.90 -19.90
CA ASN A 143 6.84 39.08 -19.08
C ASN A 143 7.79 38.80 -17.91
N ASP A 144 8.59 37.74 -17.98
CA ASP A 144 9.41 37.16 -16.90
C ASP A 144 8.61 36.78 -15.64
N LYS A 145 7.29 36.73 -15.74
CA LYS A 145 6.43 36.29 -14.64
C LYS A 145 6.53 34.78 -14.51
N THR A 146 7.09 34.34 -13.39
CA THR A 146 7.24 32.92 -13.08
C THR A 146 6.13 32.48 -12.12
N PHE A 147 5.40 31.46 -12.51
CA PHE A 147 4.46 30.74 -11.64
C PHE A 147 5.10 29.44 -11.18
N THR A 148 4.88 29.08 -9.92
CA THR A 148 5.45 27.87 -9.30
C THR A 148 4.36 27.00 -8.68
N GLY A 149 4.69 25.73 -8.45
CA GLY A 149 3.80 24.82 -7.74
C GLY A 149 2.46 24.62 -8.45
N ARG A 150 1.38 24.56 -7.66
CA ARG A 150 0.02 24.33 -8.18
C ARG A 150 -0.42 25.36 -9.23
N ARG A 151 -0.06 26.63 -9.05
CA ARG A 151 -0.43 27.67 -10.03
C ARG A 151 0.26 27.44 -11.37
N ALA A 152 1.46 26.86 -11.39
CA ALA A 152 2.11 26.49 -12.65
C ALA A 152 1.31 25.43 -13.43
N PHE A 153 0.68 24.46 -12.75
CA PHE A 153 -0.18 23.47 -13.40
C PHE A 153 -1.43 24.08 -14.04
N GLU A 154 -1.98 25.15 -13.46
CA GLU A 154 -3.10 25.89 -14.05
C GLU A 154 -2.70 26.51 -15.40
N GLU A 155 -1.52 27.14 -15.44
CA GLU A 155 -0.99 27.76 -16.66
C GLU A 155 -0.63 26.68 -17.71
N LEU A 156 -0.01 25.57 -17.31
CA LEU A 156 0.30 24.43 -18.18
C LEU A 156 -0.97 23.82 -18.80
N TYR A 157 -2.04 23.68 -18.00
CA TYR A 157 -3.33 23.21 -18.51
C TYR A 157 -3.94 24.21 -19.50
N SER A 158 -3.88 25.50 -19.18
CA SER A 158 -4.36 26.57 -20.06
C SER A 158 -3.62 26.56 -21.40
N GLU A 159 -2.29 26.43 -21.38
CA GLU A 159 -1.44 26.31 -22.56
C GLU A 159 -1.83 25.11 -23.42
N LEU A 160 -1.95 23.91 -22.83
CA LEU A 160 -2.39 22.72 -23.57
C LEU A 160 -3.76 22.94 -24.23
N LYS A 161 -4.71 23.55 -23.52
CA LYS A 161 -6.04 23.89 -24.05
C LYS A 161 -5.95 24.88 -25.21
N HIS A 162 -5.07 25.89 -25.13
CA HIS A 162 -4.85 26.84 -26.22
C HIS A 162 -4.23 26.15 -27.45
N ILE A 163 -3.24 25.27 -27.26
CA ILE A 163 -2.64 24.49 -28.34
C ILE A 163 -3.70 23.63 -29.02
N TYR A 164 -4.55 22.95 -28.24
CA TYR A 164 -5.66 22.15 -28.76
C TYR A 164 -6.60 22.96 -29.64
N LYS A 165 -7.17 24.05 -29.11
CA LYS A 165 -8.11 24.91 -29.86
C LYS A 165 -7.48 25.50 -31.11
N HIS A 166 -6.18 25.81 -31.07
CA HIS A 166 -5.47 26.30 -32.23
C HIS A 166 -5.43 25.22 -33.32
N ILE A 167 -4.98 24.01 -33.00
CA ILE A 167 -4.89 22.90 -33.98
C ILE A 167 -6.28 22.48 -34.49
N GLU A 168 -7.28 22.46 -33.62
CA GLU A 168 -8.68 22.19 -33.98
C GLU A 168 -9.17 23.17 -35.05
N ARG A 169 -8.99 24.48 -34.84
CA ARG A 169 -9.37 25.52 -35.81
C ARG A 169 -8.66 25.37 -37.15
N LEU A 170 -7.42 24.88 -37.16
CA LEU A 170 -6.65 24.66 -38.38
C LEU A 170 -7.05 23.41 -39.13
N SER A 171 -7.54 22.40 -38.41
CA SER A 171 -7.84 21.10 -38.99
C SER A 171 -9.09 21.09 -39.87
N ARG A 172 -9.89 22.20 -39.89
CA ARG A 172 -11.06 22.44 -40.76
C ARG A 172 -11.84 21.14 -41.09
N ASP A 173 -12.21 20.41 -40.04
CA ASP A 173 -13.04 19.19 -40.06
C ASP A 173 -12.43 17.89 -40.65
N ASN A 174 -11.14 17.86 -41.01
CA ASN A 174 -10.51 16.67 -41.63
C ASN A 174 -9.79 15.71 -40.66
N LEU A 175 -9.70 16.01 -39.36
CA LEU A 175 -8.97 15.20 -38.38
C LEU A 175 -9.86 14.80 -37.20
N ASP A 176 -9.73 13.55 -36.77
CA ASP A 176 -10.36 13.03 -35.55
C ASP A 176 -9.85 13.74 -34.28
N ASN A 177 -10.73 13.92 -33.28
CA ASN A 177 -10.44 14.64 -32.04
C ASN A 177 -9.26 14.02 -31.27
N ASN A 178 -9.11 12.69 -31.29
CA ASN A 178 -7.96 12.03 -30.64
C ASN A 178 -6.65 12.31 -31.37
N SER A 179 -6.70 12.41 -32.70
CA SER A 179 -5.54 12.78 -33.51
C SER A 179 -5.11 14.22 -33.27
N ILE A 180 -6.08 15.14 -33.12
CA ILE A 180 -5.82 16.53 -32.72
C ILE A 180 -5.18 16.56 -31.34
N LEU A 181 -5.78 15.89 -30.35
CA LEU A 181 -5.27 15.82 -28.99
C LEU A 181 -3.83 15.29 -28.94
N LYS A 182 -3.55 14.19 -29.65
CA LYS A 182 -2.21 13.59 -29.68
C LYS A 182 -1.17 14.58 -30.24
N LYS A 183 -1.50 15.30 -31.31
CA LYS A 183 -0.64 16.35 -31.88
C LYS A 183 -0.45 17.53 -30.90
N SER A 184 -1.54 17.99 -30.27
CA SER A 184 -1.49 19.08 -29.29
C SER A 184 -0.61 18.71 -28.10
N TYR A 185 -0.78 17.51 -27.58
CA TYR A 185 -0.01 17.03 -26.44
C TYR A 185 1.46 16.83 -26.80
N LEU A 186 1.77 16.33 -28.00
CA LEU A 186 3.15 16.24 -28.49
C LEU A 186 3.86 17.61 -28.51
N ILE A 187 3.18 18.62 -29.06
CA ILE A 187 3.71 20.00 -29.11
C ILE A 187 3.88 20.56 -27.71
N PHE A 188 2.88 20.42 -26.85
CA PHE A 188 2.93 20.84 -25.45
C PHE A 188 4.09 20.17 -24.68
N PHE A 189 4.26 18.87 -24.85
CA PHE A 189 5.20 18.08 -24.07
C PHE A 189 6.65 18.27 -24.53
N PHE A 190 6.92 18.22 -25.83
CA PHE A 190 8.29 18.32 -26.36
C PHE A 190 8.68 19.71 -26.82
N GLY A 191 7.71 20.60 -27.02
CA GLY A 191 7.91 21.90 -27.64
C GLY A 191 8.11 21.81 -29.17
N ILE A 192 8.23 22.97 -29.80
CA ILE A 192 8.54 23.08 -31.23
C ILE A 192 10.05 23.35 -31.36
N ARG A 193 10.79 22.42 -31.98
CA ARG A 193 12.24 22.57 -32.24
C ARG A 193 12.47 22.69 -33.75
N SER A 194 13.26 23.69 -34.15
CA SER A 194 13.70 23.88 -35.53
C SER A 194 14.66 22.76 -35.98
N LYS A 195 14.47 22.29 -37.21
CA LYS A 195 15.19 21.20 -37.89
C LYS A 195 16.71 21.41 -37.98
N GLN A 196 17.21 22.66 -37.83
CA GLN A 196 18.65 22.97 -37.94
C GLN A 196 19.51 22.44 -36.78
N ASN A 197 18.94 22.07 -35.63
CA ASN A 197 19.70 21.70 -34.42
C ASN A 197 19.41 20.27 -33.88
N GLN A 198 18.81 19.38 -34.67
CA GLN A 198 18.14 18.16 -34.16
C GLN A 198 18.86 16.81 -34.38
N LEU A 199 20.19 16.80 -34.52
CA LEU A 199 20.97 15.55 -34.46
C LEU A 199 21.30 15.22 -33.00
N ASN A 200 20.40 14.49 -32.32
CA ASN A 200 20.66 13.52 -31.23
C ASN A 200 19.52 13.48 -30.20
N CYS A 201 18.44 12.78 -30.51
CA CYS A 201 17.57 12.15 -29.50
C CYS A 201 17.06 10.81 -30.08
N GLN A 202 17.87 9.75 -29.95
CA GLN A 202 17.43 8.39 -30.23
C GLN A 202 16.64 7.85 -29.02
N TYR A 203 15.35 7.60 -29.18
CA TYR A 203 14.59 6.70 -28.30
C TYR A 203 14.15 5.48 -29.10
N LYS A 204 14.73 4.32 -28.77
CA LYS A 204 14.26 3.00 -29.19
C LYS A 204 13.20 2.51 -28.21
N ASN A 205 11.96 2.39 -28.69
CA ASN A 205 11.09 1.21 -28.53
C ASN A 205 9.69 1.53 -29.09
N GLY A 206 9.38 0.98 -30.26
CA GLY A 206 8.02 0.53 -30.60
C GLY A 206 6.93 1.54 -30.91
N LEU A 207 7.23 2.81 -31.15
CA LEU A 207 6.32 3.74 -31.83
C LEU A 207 7.10 4.35 -32.99
N ASP A 208 6.66 4.13 -34.23
CA ASP A 208 7.16 4.85 -35.40
C ASP A 208 6.84 6.34 -35.20
N ILE A 209 7.78 7.04 -34.56
CA ILE A 209 7.87 8.50 -34.52
C ILE A 209 8.74 8.87 -35.74
N GLU A 210 8.21 8.68 -36.95
CA GLU A 210 8.90 9.06 -38.20
C GLU A 210 9.02 10.59 -38.38
N GLY A 211 8.59 11.36 -37.38
CA GLY A 211 8.99 12.74 -37.21
C GLY A 211 9.13 13.02 -35.74
N THR A 212 10.36 13.16 -35.24
CA THR A 212 10.59 14.13 -34.16
C THR A 212 10.14 15.44 -34.74
N ILE A 213 8.85 15.77 -34.57
CA ILE A 213 8.02 16.64 -35.42
C ILE A 213 8.94 17.55 -36.24
N THR A 214 9.34 17.09 -37.43
CA THR A 214 9.58 18.03 -38.51
C THR A 214 8.19 18.59 -38.65
N ALA A 215 7.92 19.66 -37.91
CA ALA A 215 6.66 20.36 -38.00
C ALA A 215 6.50 20.49 -39.49
N ASP A 216 5.49 19.79 -40.01
CA ASP A 216 5.13 19.78 -41.42
C ASP A 216 5.43 21.19 -41.87
N ASP A 217 6.32 21.45 -42.84
CA ASP A 217 6.95 22.78 -42.96
C ASP A 217 5.86 23.88 -42.92
N ASN A 218 4.66 23.54 -43.41
CA ASN A 218 3.35 24.15 -43.15
C ASN A 218 3.01 24.50 -41.69
N ILE A 219 2.93 23.59 -40.71
CA ILE A 219 2.66 23.87 -39.28
C ILE A 219 3.69 24.85 -38.69
N TYR A 220 5.00 24.66 -38.95
CA TYR A 220 6.04 25.58 -38.44
C TYR A 220 5.95 26.97 -39.09
N LEU A 221 5.88 27.02 -40.43
CA LEU A 221 5.66 28.25 -41.18
C LEU A 221 4.33 28.90 -40.77
N PHE A 222 3.31 28.14 -40.39
CA PHE A 222 2.00 28.66 -40.00
C PHE A 222 2.00 29.32 -38.62
N PHE A 223 2.67 28.72 -37.62
CA PHE A 223 2.86 29.34 -36.29
C PHE A 223 3.76 30.59 -36.35
N THR A 224 4.64 30.68 -37.35
CA THR A 224 5.53 31.84 -37.56
C THR A 224 4.91 32.93 -38.44
N GLN A 225 4.01 32.59 -39.37
CA GLN A 225 3.36 33.53 -40.30
C GLN A 225 2.07 34.15 -39.77
N ASN A 226 1.25 33.39 -39.03
CA ASN A 226 0.09 33.94 -38.33
C ASN A 226 0.57 34.39 -36.97
N LYS A 227 0.53 35.71 -36.69
CA LYS A 227 0.93 36.35 -35.41
C LYS A 227 1.05 35.34 -34.26
N PRO A 228 2.23 35.24 -33.62
CA PRO A 228 2.57 34.07 -32.85
C PRO A 228 1.52 33.87 -31.77
N MET A 229 0.98 32.65 -31.70
CA MET A 229 0.81 32.08 -30.38
C MET A 229 2.20 32.20 -29.75
N ASN A 230 2.34 33.13 -28.82
CA ASN A 230 3.59 33.54 -28.19
C ASN A 230 4.52 32.35 -28.05
N ILE A 231 5.67 32.38 -28.74
CA ILE A 231 6.55 31.22 -28.97
C ILE A 231 7.02 30.58 -27.65
N SER A 232 6.89 31.31 -26.53
CA SER A 232 7.03 30.79 -25.17
C SER A 232 6.14 29.58 -24.86
N TYR A 233 4.90 29.54 -25.37
CA TYR A 233 3.90 28.45 -25.22
C TYR A 233 4.25 27.14 -25.94
N CYS A 234 5.48 27.01 -26.46
CA CYS A 234 5.94 25.84 -27.20
C CYS A 234 7.39 25.48 -26.85
N SER A 235 7.85 25.88 -25.67
CA SER A 235 9.19 25.57 -25.16
C SER A 235 9.36 24.09 -24.74
N GLY A 236 8.24 23.41 -24.46
CA GLY A 236 8.19 21.99 -24.12
C GLY A 236 8.37 21.73 -22.63
N HIS A 237 7.44 20.96 -22.05
CA HIS A 237 7.35 20.74 -20.60
C HIS A 237 7.78 19.35 -20.13
N SER A 238 8.41 18.57 -21.02
CA SER A 238 8.82 17.19 -20.73
C SER A 238 9.73 17.07 -19.52
N ASN A 239 10.58 18.08 -19.26
CA ASN A 239 11.51 18.05 -18.13
C ASN A 239 10.74 17.92 -16.80
N TYR A 240 9.79 18.80 -16.53
CA TYR A 240 9.02 18.74 -15.28
C TYR A 240 7.98 17.61 -15.28
N LEU A 241 7.17 17.54 -16.34
CA LEU A 241 6.03 16.63 -16.37
C LEU A 241 6.44 15.16 -16.44
N ALA A 242 7.51 14.80 -17.15
CA ALA A 242 7.97 13.41 -17.22
C ALA A 242 8.42 12.90 -15.84
N HIS A 243 9.11 13.73 -15.06
CA HIS A 243 9.53 13.36 -13.71
C HIS A 243 8.34 13.15 -12.79
N ILE A 244 7.36 14.05 -12.82
CA ILE A 244 6.17 13.99 -11.98
C ILE A 244 5.30 12.78 -12.31
N TYR A 245 4.97 12.56 -13.58
CA TYR A 245 4.14 11.42 -13.97
C TYR A 245 4.82 10.09 -13.66
N ARG A 246 6.15 9.99 -13.90
CA ARG A 246 6.91 8.78 -13.56
C ARG A 246 6.90 8.53 -12.06
N HIS A 247 7.15 9.56 -11.25
CA HIS A 247 7.15 9.43 -9.80
C HIS A 247 5.76 9.06 -9.28
N LEU A 248 4.70 9.75 -9.73
CA LEU A 248 3.32 9.48 -9.35
C LEU A 248 2.92 8.04 -9.73
N TYR A 249 3.26 7.60 -10.94
CA TYR A 249 3.03 6.22 -11.38
C TYR A 249 3.74 5.20 -10.49
N LEU A 250 5.00 5.46 -10.14
CA LEU A 250 5.76 4.56 -9.25
C LEU A 250 5.16 4.51 -7.85
N THR A 251 4.68 5.63 -7.30
CA THR A 251 3.99 5.63 -6.00
C THR A 251 2.71 4.81 -6.04
N VAL A 252 1.90 4.99 -7.10
CA VAL A 252 0.65 4.23 -7.24
C VAL A 252 0.94 2.75 -7.39
N LYS A 253 1.91 2.41 -8.24
CA LYS A 253 2.34 1.03 -8.46
C LYS A 253 2.91 0.38 -7.19
N PHE A 254 3.69 1.11 -6.40
CA PHE A 254 4.22 0.64 -5.11
C PHE A 254 3.08 0.17 -4.18
N VAL A 255 2.01 0.96 -4.07
CA VAL A 255 0.84 0.57 -3.24
C VAL A 255 0.03 -0.55 -3.89
N ALA A 256 -0.14 -0.50 -5.22
CA ALA A 256 -0.93 -1.49 -5.96
C ALA A 256 -0.30 -2.90 -5.92
N ASP A 257 1.02 -2.98 -6.07
CA ASP A 257 1.79 -4.24 -6.18
C ASP A 257 2.00 -4.95 -4.82
N GLU A 258 1.73 -4.31 -3.68
CA GLU A 258 1.90 -4.89 -2.34
C GLU A 258 1.00 -6.13 -2.12
N ASP A 259 1.39 -7.12 -1.30
CA ASP A 259 0.57 -8.32 -1.08
C ASP A 259 -0.75 -7.95 -0.35
N GLU A 260 -1.90 -8.39 -0.87
CA GLU A 260 -3.21 -8.15 -0.25
C GLU A 260 -3.36 -8.82 1.13
N LYS A 261 -2.53 -9.81 1.46
CA LYS A 261 -2.45 -10.40 2.81
C LYS A 261 -1.83 -9.45 3.83
N ILE A 262 -0.98 -8.54 3.37
CA ILE A 262 -0.30 -7.53 4.21
C ILE A 262 -1.15 -6.26 4.23
N ILE A 263 -1.42 -5.70 3.05
CA ILE A 263 -2.23 -4.49 2.88
C ILE A 263 -3.47 -4.82 2.05
N SER A 264 -4.61 -4.92 2.73
CA SER A 264 -5.90 -5.19 2.08
C SER A 264 -6.21 -4.16 0.98
N TYR A 265 -7.02 -4.54 -0.02
CA TYR A 265 -7.44 -3.62 -1.07
C TYR A 265 -8.09 -2.33 -0.54
N LYS A 266 -8.84 -2.41 0.57
CA LYS A 266 -9.42 -1.25 1.26
C LYS A 266 -8.34 -0.30 1.81
N GLU A 267 -7.28 -0.85 2.42
CA GLU A 267 -6.15 -0.03 2.89
C GLU A 267 -5.37 0.55 1.70
N LYS A 268 -5.14 -0.21 0.62
CA LYS A 268 -4.54 0.33 -0.63
C LYS A 268 -5.33 1.54 -1.16
N ARG A 269 -6.66 1.42 -1.23
CA ARG A 269 -7.57 2.51 -1.63
C ARG A 269 -7.47 3.73 -0.71
N LYS A 270 -7.33 3.51 0.59
CA LYS A 270 -7.13 4.58 1.58
C LYS A 270 -5.80 5.31 1.34
N TYR A 271 -4.68 4.62 1.18
CA TYR A 271 -3.39 5.27 0.90
C TYR A 271 -3.41 6.03 -0.43
N LEU A 272 -3.96 5.43 -1.49
CA LEU A 272 -4.05 6.11 -2.79
C LEU A 272 -5.04 7.28 -2.80
N ARG A 273 -6.07 7.25 -1.95
CA ARG A 273 -6.92 8.42 -1.69
C ARG A 273 -6.15 9.55 -0.99
N ILE A 274 -5.24 9.24 -0.05
CA ILE A 274 -4.36 10.24 0.58
C ILE A 274 -3.43 10.87 -0.47
N LEU A 275 -2.84 10.06 -1.35
CA LEU A 275 -2.01 10.54 -2.46
C LEU A 275 -2.83 11.43 -3.41
N ARG A 276 -3.98 10.95 -3.89
CA ARG A 276 -4.87 11.70 -4.78
C ARG A 276 -5.31 13.03 -4.17
N ALA A 277 -5.57 13.09 -2.87
CA ALA A 277 -5.94 14.34 -2.20
C ALA A 277 -4.84 15.43 -2.27
N GLN A 278 -3.60 15.06 -2.61
CA GLN A 278 -2.54 16.06 -2.88
C GLN A 278 -2.58 16.61 -4.30
N LEU A 279 -3.18 15.90 -5.27
CA LEU A 279 -3.29 16.30 -6.67
C LEU A 279 -4.40 17.33 -6.85
N SER A 280 -4.07 18.47 -7.46
CA SER A 280 -5.07 19.42 -7.93
C SER A 280 -5.91 18.85 -9.08
N ASN A 281 -7.07 19.46 -9.33
CA ASN A 281 -7.92 19.08 -10.47
C ASN A 281 -7.19 19.27 -11.81
N PHE A 282 -6.32 20.29 -11.91
CA PHE A 282 -5.49 20.53 -13.10
C PHE A 282 -4.42 19.45 -13.29
N GLU A 283 -3.79 18.97 -12.21
CA GLU A 283 -2.88 17.82 -12.26
C GLU A 283 -3.59 16.55 -12.73
N GLN A 284 -4.79 16.28 -12.20
CA GLN A 284 -5.61 15.14 -12.63
C GLN A 284 -6.02 15.25 -14.11
N ALA A 285 -6.40 16.45 -14.58
CA ALA A 285 -6.72 16.71 -15.98
C ALA A 285 -5.51 16.50 -16.90
N LEU A 286 -4.35 17.06 -16.52
CA LEU A 286 -3.12 16.89 -17.29
C LEU A 286 -2.64 15.42 -17.31
N LEU A 287 -2.81 14.69 -16.21
CA LEU A 287 -2.55 13.25 -16.15
C LEU A 287 -3.50 12.46 -17.06
N PHE A 288 -4.77 12.81 -17.08
CA PHE A 288 -5.75 12.23 -17.99
C PHE A 288 -5.37 12.45 -19.46
N TYR A 289 -5.00 13.68 -19.84
CA TYR A 289 -4.55 13.95 -21.20
C TYR A 289 -3.22 13.28 -21.55
N ASN A 290 -2.30 13.13 -20.59
CA ASN A 290 -1.08 12.35 -20.79
C ASN A 290 -1.40 10.90 -21.19
N TRP A 291 -2.32 10.26 -20.47
CA TRP A 291 -2.79 8.93 -20.80
C TRP A 291 -3.54 8.89 -22.13
N LYS A 292 -4.54 9.75 -22.32
CA LYS A 292 -5.39 9.77 -23.52
C LYS A 292 -4.60 10.05 -24.80
N ALA A 293 -3.53 10.83 -24.73
CA ALA A 293 -2.62 11.08 -25.85
C ALA A 293 -1.65 9.91 -26.17
N GLY A 294 -1.64 8.84 -25.36
CA GLY A 294 -0.83 7.63 -25.53
C GLY A 294 0.54 7.65 -24.83
N PHE A 295 0.84 8.65 -24.00
CA PHE A 295 2.11 8.71 -23.26
C PHE A 295 2.05 7.95 -21.94
N GLY A 296 0.84 7.82 -21.39
CA GLY A 296 0.56 7.26 -20.07
C GLY A 296 -0.09 5.87 -20.11
N GLU A 297 -0.05 5.12 -21.22
CA GLU A 297 -0.79 3.86 -21.41
C GLU A 297 -0.70 2.88 -20.21
N LYS A 298 0.44 2.85 -19.53
CA LYS A 298 0.67 1.99 -18.35
C LYS A 298 -0.27 2.25 -17.16
N TRP A 299 -0.89 3.43 -17.10
CA TRP A 299 -1.89 3.78 -16.09
C TRP A 299 -3.16 2.94 -16.22
N GLU A 300 -3.50 2.59 -17.45
CA GLU A 300 -4.75 1.93 -17.78
C GLU A 300 -4.51 1.02 -19.01
N GLN A 301 -4.00 -0.19 -18.75
CA GLN A 301 -3.52 -1.13 -19.76
C GLN A 301 -4.29 -2.46 -19.68
N ASN A 302 -4.83 -2.89 -20.83
CA ASN A 302 -5.63 -4.10 -21.00
C ASN A 302 -4.91 -5.20 -21.79
N ASP A 303 -3.59 -5.35 -21.62
CA ASP A 303 -2.84 -6.42 -22.29
C ASP A 303 -2.90 -7.74 -21.52
N LYS A 304 -2.99 -8.85 -22.28
CA LYS A 304 -3.13 -10.22 -21.76
C LYS A 304 -2.01 -10.66 -20.79
N SER A 305 -0.86 -9.98 -20.79
CA SER A 305 0.29 -10.31 -19.95
C SER A 305 0.39 -9.46 -18.67
N LYS A 306 -0.22 -8.26 -18.64
CA LYS A 306 -0.20 -7.38 -17.47
C LYS A 306 -1.34 -6.37 -17.54
N VAL A 307 -2.26 -6.47 -16.58
CA VAL A 307 -3.41 -5.59 -16.45
C VAL A 307 -3.12 -4.57 -15.35
N ASN A 308 -3.03 -3.28 -15.72
CA ASN A 308 -2.93 -2.19 -14.75
C ASN A 308 -4.17 -1.32 -14.90
N ASN A 309 -4.90 -1.13 -13.81
CA ASN A 309 -6.19 -0.47 -13.80
C ASN A 309 -6.20 0.72 -12.84
N PHE A 310 -5.17 1.56 -12.88
CA PHE A 310 -4.93 2.49 -11.79
C PHE A 310 -5.95 3.64 -11.75
N PHE A 311 -6.43 4.08 -12.90
CA PHE A 311 -7.48 5.08 -12.97
C PHE A 311 -8.81 4.51 -12.43
N THR A 312 -9.18 3.28 -12.78
CA THR A 312 -10.45 2.72 -12.32
C THR A 312 -10.38 2.08 -10.94
N ASP A 313 -9.48 1.11 -10.75
CA ASP A 313 -9.45 0.29 -9.53
C ASP A 313 -9.04 1.11 -8.33
N TYR A 314 -8.28 2.19 -8.50
CA TYR A 314 -7.88 3.05 -7.38
C TYR A 314 -8.48 4.46 -7.43
N ARG A 315 -9.27 4.79 -8.46
CA ARG A 315 -9.87 6.12 -8.69
C ARG A 315 -8.84 7.24 -8.60
N MET A 316 -7.73 7.12 -9.33
CA MET A 316 -6.65 8.13 -9.28
C MET A 316 -7.04 9.48 -9.90
N ILE A 317 -8.06 9.49 -10.77
CA ILE A 317 -8.61 10.71 -11.41
C ILE A 317 -10.04 11.03 -10.94
N HIS A 318 -10.39 10.62 -9.71
CA HIS A 318 -11.75 10.73 -9.17
C HIS A 318 -12.32 12.16 -9.15
N ASN A 319 -11.47 13.18 -8.95
CA ASN A 319 -11.91 14.58 -8.85
C ASN A 319 -11.95 15.28 -10.22
N LEU A 320 -11.65 14.56 -11.30
CA LEU A 320 -11.76 15.10 -12.65
C LEU A 320 -13.24 15.22 -13.02
N ASN A 321 -13.66 16.41 -13.45
CA ASN A 321 -15.00 16.71 -13.94
C ASN A 321 -14.97 16.97 -15.46
N ASN A 322 -16.06 16.67 -16.16
CA ASN A 322 -16.28 16.96 -17.58
C ASN A 322 -16.05 18.45 -17.93
N GLU A 323 -16.31 19.38 -17.02
CA GLU A 323 -16.04 20.83 -17.24
C GLU A 323 -14.54 21.15 -17.41
N MET A 324 -13.66 20.29 -16.90
CA MET A 324 -12.21 20.39 -17.05
C MET A 324 -11.72 19.77 -18.36
N LEU A 325 -12.62 19.20 -19.17
CA LEU A 325 -12.29 18.63 -20.47
C LEU A 325 -12.58 19.64 -21.59
N PHE A 326 -11.67 19.76 -22.55
CA PHE A 326 -11.73 20.78 -23.60
C PHE A 326 -11.74 20.20 -25.02
N ASP A 327 -11.65 18.87 -25.14
CA ASP A 327 -11.56 18.13 -26.41
C ASP A 327 -12.88 17.41 -26.75
N ASN A 328 -14.00 17.92 -26.23
CA ASN A 328 -15.35 17.35 -26.34
C ASN A 328 -15.49 15.93 -25.76
N THR A 329 -14.56 15.50 -24.91
CA THR A 329 -14.66 14.21 -24.21
C THR A 329 -15.64 14.30 -23.06
N ILE A 330 -16.43 13.24 -22.91
CA ILE A 330 -17.26 12.96 -21.75
C ILE A 330 -16.66 11.75 -21.05
N LEU A 331 -16.34 11.87 -19.76
CA LEU A 331 -15.64 10.84 -18.99
C LEU A 331 -16.41 9.51 -18.97
N GLU A 332 -17.73 9.59 -18.89
CA GLU A 332 -18.63 8.45 -18.88
C GLU A 332 -18.63 7.69 -20.22
N ASP A 333 -18.20 8.34 -21.31
CA ASP A 333 -18.15 7.74 -22.64
C ASP A 333 -16.85 6.98 -22.94
N VAL A 334 -15.81 7.19 -22.13
CA VAL A 334 -14.51 6.54 -22.28
C VAL A 334 -14.64 5.02 -22.09
N GLU A 335 -14.30 4.26 -23.13
CA GLU A 335 -14.53 2.81 -23.18
C GLU A 335 -13.81 2.07 -22.04
N GLU A 336 -12.58 2.47 -21.71
CA GLU A 336 -11.78 1.88 -20.64
C GLU A 336 -12.43 2.04 -19.26
N PHE A 337 -13.30 3.04 -19.10
CA PHE A 337 -14.00 3.33 -17.83
C PHE A 337 -15.34 2.61 -17.71
N LYS A 338 -15.89 2.04 -18.79
CA LYS A 338 -17.20 1.35 -18.80
C LYS A 338 -17.17 -0.09 -18.24
N ARG A 339 -16.01 -0.61 -17.89
CA ARG A 339 -15.83 -1.99 -17.42
C ARG A 339 -16.24 -2.21 -15.95
N SER A 340 -16.25 -3.47 -15.52
CA SER A 340 -16.51 -3.84 -14.12
C SER A 340 -15.41 -3.32 -13.19
N LEU A 341 -15.74 -2.35 -12.34
CA LEU A 341 -14.83 -1.73 -11.39
C LEU A 341 -14.58 -2.63 -10.17
N LYS A 342 -13.34 -2.73 -9.70
CA LYS A 342 -13.05 -3.28 -8.36
C LYS A 342 -13.61 -2.32 -7.31
N LYS A 343 -14.45 -2.80 -6.38
CA LYS A 343 -15.13 -1.99 -5.34
C LYS A 343 -14.65 -2.36 -3.95
N GLU A 344 -14.69 -1.40 -3.02
CA GLU A 344 -14.41 -1.69 -1.61
C GLU A 344 -15.51 -2.58 -1.01
N SER A 345 -15.12 -3.58 -0.21
CA SER A 345 -16.08 -4.44 0.48
C SER A 345 -16.95 -3.62 1.45
N GLY A 346 -18.27 -3.73 1.32
CA GLY A 346 -19.23 -3.06 2.21
C GLY A 346 -19.59 -1.62 1.83
N LYS A 347 -19.20 -1.14 0.63
CA LYS A 347 -19.74 0.11 0.07
C LYS A 347 -20.81 -0.20 -0.97
N GLU A 348 -22.02 0.32 -0.76
CA GLU A 348 -23.11 0.26 -1.73
C GLU A 348 -22.86 1.20 -2.92
N ASN A 349 -22.43 2.44 -2.64
CA ASN A 349 -21.97 3.41 -3.64
C ASN A 349 -20.43 3.56 -3.59
N ASP A 350 -19.77 3.31 -4.72
CA ASP A 350 -18.31 3.46 -4.89
C ASP A 350 -18.02 3.85 -6.36
N PRO A 351 -18.49 5.03 -6.80
CA PRO A 351 -18.39 5.44 -8.20
C PRO A 351 -16.95 5.75 -8.60
N LEU A 352 -16.74 5.91 -9.90
CA LEU A 352 -15.43 6.22 -10.44
C LEU A 352 -15.08 7.70 -10.26
N PHE A 353 -16.05 8.58 -10.42
CA PHE A 353 -15.87 10.03 -10.32
C PHE A 353 -16.75 10.63 -9.22
N GLU A 354 -16.28 11.73 -8.63
CA GLU A 354 -16.94 12.43 -7.52
C GLU A 354 -18.30 13.01 -7.90
N PHE A 355 -18.47 13.48 -9.14
CA PHE A 355 -19.74 14.04 -9.60
C PHE A 355 -20.85 12.98 -9.81
N GLN A 356 -20.52 11.70 -9.64
CA GLN A 356 -21.46 10.58 -9.69
C GLN A 356 -21.97 10.16 -8.29
N ASP A 357 -21.36 10.68 -7.23
CA ASP A 357 -21.85 10.58 -5.85
C ASP A 357 -23.08 11.50 -5.67
#